data_AF-A0A3Q0GFG8-F1
#
_entry.id   AF-A0A3Q0GFG8-F1
#
_cell.length_a   1.000
_cell.length_b   1.000
_cell.length_c   1.000
_cell.angle_alpha   90.00
_cell.angle_beta   90.00
_cell.angle_gamma   90.00
#
_symmetry.space_group_name_H-M   'P 1'
#
loop_
_entity.id
_entity.type
_entity.pdbx_description
1 polymer ?
#
loop_
_entity_poly.entity_id
_entity_poly.type
_entity_poly.pdbx_seq_one_letter_code
_entity_poly.pdbx_strand_id
1 'polypeptide(L)'
;MQREMAAWREKSTATCTTQVGEQKEMLQRLEVSKSLILQKEIRGQEDHVQELQDEVEKWQQKYMGAEQLIQMLRNTLHENQALTEEKGKVLAHEMGKVKEYMANYDALQERNLSLERELEAGVKENDRLQSQLQSVEAEKDHLEEQIQSLKTLLEDGAAKEALTNNEREQALHQMQALSQQVQALEAEKKMLQVANRQMATKGQDPRESEVPETTSIATQTDAGQKDLREEAELGSLEGSNPEEGLVGTKSTALEGVLPAFLDDWNKRWDQWLERHAEEMSHIRQQLRECYKPRARWGITVPHQRPLGEAALIEAGTVGKNEQASSRKETNNQICQDCTQERQGVRRHKPKMNPKEKGSVGPRRESEAKEIEIRGRELPPKVRDSRGRRPQIYVQNIPGNVKWWTLRKLVEAKVGGVAYVKIYKGPKGESTGRGKIEFWEEENAQRTLRRQWEI
;
A
#
# COMPACT_ATOMS: atom_id res chain seq x y z
N MET A 1 -23.26 47.76 138.66
CA MET A 1 -22.01 48.12 137.94
C MET A 1 -21.05 46.96 137.69
N GLN A 2 -20.30 46.40 138.65
CA GLN A 2 -19.33 45.32 138.35
C GLN A 2 -19.98 44.03 137.81
N ARG A 3 -21.15 43.62 138.33
CA ARG A 3 -21.91 42.48 137.78
C ARG A 3 -22.44 42.73 136.37
N GLU A 4 -22.81 43.97 136.05
CA GLU A 4 -23.28 44.32 134.70
C GLU A 4 -22.11 44.36 133.72
N MET A 5 -20.93 44.83 134.14
CA MET A 5 -19.71 44.78 133.33
C MET A 5 -19.26 43.34 133.07
N ALA A 6 -19.44 42.44 134.05
CA ALA A 6 -19.18 41.01 133.87
C ALA A 6 -20.18 40.40 132.87
N ALA A 7 -21.48 40.68 133.01
CA ALA A 7 -22.50 40.20 132.09
C ALA A 7 -22.32 40.72 130.66
N TRP A 8 -21.88 41.98 130.48
CA TRP A 8 -21.57 42.53 129.16
C TRP A 8 -20.31 41.93 128.54
N ARG A 9 -19.28 41.64 129.34
CA ARG A 9 -18.08 40.92 128.85
C ARG A 9 -18.45 39.50 128.40
N GLU A 10 -19.23 38.79 129.20
CA GLU A 10 -19.64 37.42 128.91
C GLU A 10 -20.55 37.34 127.66
N LYS A 11 -21.50 38.27 127.54
CA LYS A 11 -22.36 38.39 126.36
C LYS A 11 -21.58 38.80 125.10
N SER A 12 -20.63 39.72 125.22
CA SER A 12 -19.76 40.13 124.11
C SER A 12 -18.80 39.01 123.67
N THR A 13 -18.31 38.17 124.59
CA THR A 13 -17.49 37.00 124.26
C THR A 13 -18.32 35.88 123.62
N ALA A 14 -19.56 35.67 124.07
CA ALA A 14 -20.46 34.66 123.50
C ALA A 14 -20.94 35.02 122.08
N THR A 15 -21.25 36.30 121.81
CA THR A 15 -21.58 36.73 120.43
C THR A 15 -20.37 36.67 119.50
N CYS A 16 -19.16 36.88 120.02
CA CYS A 16 -17.91 36.79 119.26
C CYS A 16 -17.60 35.33 118.85
N THR A 17 -17.81 34.36 119.74
CA THR A 17 -17.53 32.94 119.43
C THR A 17 -18.53 32.32 118.46
N THR A 18 -19.83 32.69 118.52
CA THR A 18 -20.84 32.22 117.55
C THR A 18 -20.55 32.75 116.14
N GLN A 19 -20.20 34.03 116.00
CA GLN A 19 -19.88 34.64 114.71
C GLN A 19 -18.64 34.01 114.04
N VAL A 20 -17.62 33.66 114.83
CA VAL A 20 -16.43 32.93 114.33
C VAL A 20 -16.79 31.52 113.85
N GLY A 21 -17.75 30.85 114.51
CA GLY A 21 -18.28 29.56 114.10
C GLY A 21 -19.00 29.62 112.74
N GLU A 22 -19.88 30.60 112.55
CA GLU A 22 -20.60 30.83 111.30
C GLU A 22 -19.66 31.20 110.14
N GLN A 23 -18.64 32.02 110.40
CA GLN A 23 -17.61 32.35 109.41
C GLN A 23 -16.80 31.12 109.00
N LYS A 24 -16.43 30.26 109.94
CA LYS A 24 -15.72 29.00 109.66
C LYS A 24 -16.58 28.05 108.83
N GLU A 25 -17.87 27.93 109.14
CA GLU A 25 -18.81 27.11 108.36
C GLU A 25 -18.98 27.65 106.93
N MET A 26 -19.12 28.97 106.78
CA MET A 26 -19.20 29.62 105.46
C MET A 26 -17.94 29.37 104.63
N LEU A 27 -16.75 29.49 105.24
CA LEU A 27 -15.47 29.26 104.57
C LEU A 27 -15.31 27.79 104.15
N GLN A 28 -15.75 26.86 105.00
CA GLN A 28 -15.79 25.43 104.67
C GLN A 28 -16.77 25.14 103.52
N ARG A 29 -17.96 25.73 103.53
CA ARG A 29 -18.95 25.60 102.43
C ARG A 29 -18.42 26.19 101.12
N LEU A 30 -17.68 27.30 101.19
CA LEU A 30 -17.05 27.92 100.03
C LEU A 30 -15.95 27.04 99.45
N GLU A 31 -15.12 26.41 100.30
CA GLU A 31 -14.07 25.48 99.87
C GLU A 31 -14.67 24.21 99.21
N VAL A 32 -15.72 23.65 99.80
CA VAL A 32 -16.46 22.52 99.21
C VAL A 32 -17.08 22.92 97.87
N SER A 33 -17.68 24.11 97.77
CA SER A 33 -18.26 24.61 96.53
C SER A 33 -17.22 24.84 95.44
N LYS A 34 -16.06 25.41 95.81
CA LYS A 34 -14.92 25.61 94.90
C LYS A 34 -14.38 24.28 94.38
N SER A 35 -14.21 23.30 95.26
CA SER A 35 -13.78 21.95 94.88
C SER A 35 -14.77 21.28 93.94
N LEU A 36 -16.08 21.43 94.19
CA LEU A 36 -17.12 20.88 93.32
C LEU A 36 -17.13 21.53 91.92
N ILE A 37 -16.95 22.86 91.85
CA ILE A 37 -16.86 23.59 90.58
C ILE A 37 -15.63 23.13 89.79
N LEU A 38 -14.46 23.07 90.43
CA LEU A 38 -13.22 22.59 89.80
C LEU A 38 -13.36 21.14 89.31
N GLN A 39 -14.01 20.26 90.09
CA GLN A 39 -14.22 18.87 89.68
C GLN A 39 -15.17 18.75 88.48
N LYS A 40 -16.17 19.63 88.35
CA LYS A 40 -17.05 19.66 87.17
C LYS A 40 -16.31 20.15 85.93
N GLU A 41 -15.49 21.19 86.09
CA GLU A 41 -14.64 21.71 85.00
C GLU A 41 -13.64 20.66 84.52
N ILE A 42 -12.94 19.98 85.45
CA ILE A 42 -12.00 18.89 85.11
C ILE A 42 -12.71 17.79 84.32
N ARG A 43 -13.90 17.34 84.76
CA ARG A 43 -14.68 16.33 84.03
C ARG A 43 -15.11 16.81 82.64
N GLY A 44 -15.54 18.05 82.51
CA GLY A 44 -15.86 18.63 81.20
C GLY A 44 -14.65 18.69 80.26
N GLN A 45 -13.46 18.98 80.80
CA GLN A 45 -12.21 18.95 80.03
C GLN A 45 -11.79 17.53 79.65
N GLU A 46 -11.97 16.54 80.54
CA GLU A 46 -11.74 15.12 80.26
C GLU A 46 -12.64 14.63 79.11
N ASP A 47 -13.93 14.95 79.15
CA ASP A 47 -14.88 14.61 78.08
C ASP A 47 -14.48 15.26 76.75
N HIS A 48 -14.06 16.53 76.75
CA HIS A 48 -13.60 17.21 75.54
C HIS A 48 -12.30 16.63 74.98
N VAL A 49 -11.35 16.25 75.84
CA VAL A 49 -10.12 15.56 75.42
C VAL A 49 -10.44 14.21 74.81
N GLN A 50 -11.40 13.46 75.36
CA GLN A 50 -11.83 12.18 74.81
C GLN A 50 -12.48 12.34 73.43
N GLU A 51 -13.37 13.33 73.26
CA GLU A 51 -13.98 13.64 71.95
C GLU A 51 -12.91 13.95 70.89
N LEU A 52 -11.91 14.77 71.24
CA LEU A 52 -10.79 15.08 70.34
C LEU A 52 -9.94 13.83 70.01
N GLN A 53 -9.74 12.92 70.96
CA GLN A 53 -9.03 11.66 70.71
C GLN A 53 -9.79 10.79 69.70
N ASP A 54 -11.11 10.64 69.87
CA ASP A 54 -11.95 9.86 68.96
C ASP A 54 -11.97 10.48 67.56
N GLU A 55 -11.99 11.82 67.46
CA GLU A 55 -11.88 12.53 66.18
C GLU A 55 -10.52 12.27 65.50
N VAL A 56 -9.42 12.34 66.26
CA VAL A 56 -8.07 12.06 65.75
C VAL A 56 -7.95 10.63 65.25
N GLU A 57 -8.48 9.65 65.99
CA GLU A 57 -8.47 8.25 65.57
C GLU A 57 -9.29 8.05 64.28
N LYS A 58 -10.47 8.66 64.20
CA LYS A 58 -11.30 8.65 62.97
C LYS A 58 -10.58 9.27 61.79
N TRP A 59 -9.84 10.36 61.98
CA TRP A 59 -9.02 10.97 60.94
C TRP A 59 -7.84 10.08 60.54
N GLN A 60 -7.18 9.44 61.49
CA GLN A 60 -6.09 8.50 61.24
C GLN A 60 -6.57 7.29 60.43
N GLN A 61 -7.72 6.73 60.76
CA GLN A 61 -8.32 5.64 59.98
C GLN A 61 -8.64 6.07 58.53
N LYS A 62 -9.22 7.27 58.36
CA LYS A 62 -9.46 7.84 57.01
C LYS A 62 -8.16 8.05 56.24
N TYR A 63 -7.12 8.51 56.91
CA TYR A 63 -5.80 8.71 56.31
C TYR A 63 -5.20 7.38 55.82
N MET A 64 -5.20 6.33 56.66
CA MET A 64 -4.76 4.99 56.27
C MET A 64 -5.56 4.43 55.07
N GLY A 65 -6.87 4.62 55.06
CA GLY A 65 -7.72 4.21 53.93
C GLY A 65 -7.38 4.97 52.64
N ALA A 66 -7.11 6.27 52.73
CA ALA A 66 -6.67 7.07 51.60
C ALA A 66 -5.30 6.64 51.07
N GLU A 67 -4.34 6.31 51.95
CA GLU A 67 -3.03 5.78 51.55
C GLU A 67 -3.15 4.45 50.80
N GLN A 68 -3.99 3.53 51.29
CA GLN A 68 -4.25 2.26 50.60
C GLN A 68 -4.84 2.47 49.20
N LEU A 69 -5.80 3.40 49.06
CA LEU A 69 -6.37 3.77 47.76
C LEU A 69 -5.32 4.37 46.83
N ILE A 70 -4.45 5.25 47.33
CA ILE A 70 -3.35 5.82 46.56
C ILE A 70 -2.41 4.71 46.08
N GLN A 71 -2.08 3.74 46.94
CA GLN A 71 -1.21 2.63 46.57
C GLN A 71 -1.85 1.72 45.51
N MET A 72 -3.14 1.44 45.63
CA MET A 72 -3.90 0.70 44.62
C MET A 72 -3.85 1.41 43.26
N LEU A 73 -4.14 2.71 43.23
CA LEU A 73 -4.09 3.52 41.99
C LEU A 73 -2.70 3.54 41.38
N ARG A 74 -1.64 3.63 42.21
CA ARG A 74 -0.25 3.52 41.73
C ARG A 74 0.01 2.18 41.06
N ASN A 75 -0.39 1.07 41.68
CA ASN A 75 -0.18 -0.26 41.10
C ASN A 75 -0.91 -0.41 39.76
N THR A 76 -2.18 0.00 39.69
CA THR A 76 -2.97 -0.03 38.45
C THR A 76 -2.35 0.85 37.36
N LEU A 77 -1.77 2.01 37.71
CA LEU A 77 -1.06 2.84 36.75
C LEU A 77 0.18 2.14 36.17
N HIS A 78 0.97 1.46 37.02
CA HIS A 78 2.14 0.70 36.58
C HIS A 78 1.74 -0.48 35.68
N GLU A 79 0.68 -1.22 36.02
CA GLU A 79 0.14 -2.31 35.19
C GLU A 79 -0.31 -1.81 33.81
N ASN A 80 -1.02 -0.67 33.77
CA ASN A 80 -1.42 -0.04 32.51
C ASN A 80 -0.21 0.42 31.70
N GLN A 81 0.81 0.99 32.34
CA GLN A 81 2.03 1.39 31.67
C GLN A 81 2.75 0.17 31.05
N ALA A 82 2.94 -0.91 31.81
CA ALA A 82 3.54 -2.15 31.31
C ALA A 82 2.75 -2.73 30.12
N LEU A 83 1.41 -2.69 30.17
CA LEU A 83 0.57 -3.11 29.06
C LEU A 83 0.76 -2.22 27.81
N THR A 84 0.91 -0.90 27.99
CA THR A 84 1.17 0.00 26.86
C THR A 84 2.55 -0.22 26.24
N GLU A 85 3.57 -0.48 27.06
CA GLU A 85 4.91 -0.83 26.59
C GLU A 85 4.89 -2.14 25.80
N GLU A 86 4.18 -3.16 26.27
CA GLU A 86 4.06 -4.44 25.58
C GLU A 86 3.32 -4.30 24.24
N LYS A 87 2.21 -3.53 24.20
CA LYS A 87 1.53 -3.18 22.95
C LYS A 87 2.46 -2.42 21.99
N GLY A 88 3.31 -1.54 22.52
CA GLY A 88 4.34 -0.84 21.76
C GLY A 88 5.34 -1.78 21.11
N LYS A 89 5.81 -2.82 21.82
CA LYS A 89 6.71 -3.84 21.27
C LYS A 89 6.05 -4.64 20.14
N VAL A 90 4.79 -5.05 20.32
CA VAL A 90 4.03 -5.75 19.26
C VAL A 90 3.92 -4.88 18.02
N LEU A 91 3.56 -3.60 18.18
CA LEU A 91 3.48 -2.66 17.06
C LEU A 91 4.84 -2.47 16.37
N ALA A 92 5.93 -2.36 17.13
CA ALA A 92 7.27 -2.25 16.59
C ALA A 92 7.70 -3.49 15.80
N HIS A 93 7.34 -4.69 16.28
CA HIS A 93 7.59 -5.95 15.57
C HIS A 93 6.82 -6.03 14.24
N GLU A 94 5.53 -5.70 14.25
CA GLU A 94 4.71 -5.66 13.02
C GLU A 94 5.22 -4.60 12.03
N MET A 95 5.66 -3.44 12.52
CA MET A 95 6.31 -2.42 11.69
C MET A 95 7.61 -2.94 11.05
N GLY A 96 8.38 -3.77 11.78
CA GLY A 96 9.55 -4.47 11.25
C GLY A 96 9.19 -5.38 10.08
N LYS A 97 8.16 -6.21 10.21
CA LYS A 97 7.66 -7.06 9.13
C LYS A 97 7.22 -6.26 7.91
N VAL A 98 6.49 -5.16 8.12
CA VAL A 98 6.05 -4.28 7.01
C VAL A 98 7.26 -3.71 6.26
N LYS A 99 8.32 -3.29 6.97
CA LYS A 99 9.56 -2.82 6.33
C LYS A 99 10.24 -3.90 5.49
N GLU A 100 10.29 -5.15 5.99
CA GLU A 100 10.81 -6.28 5.22
C GLU A 100 9.97 -6.56 3.96
N TYR A 101 8.64 -6.53 4.08
CA TYR A 101 7.75 -6.66 2.93
C TYR A 101 7.95 -5.55 1.90
N MET A 102 8.13 -4.30 2.34
CA MET A 102 8.42 -3.18 1.45
C MET A 102 9.76 -3.38 0.73
N ALA A 103 10.83 -3.76 1.45
CA ALA A 103 12.13 -4.02 0.84
C ALA A 103 12.08 -5.18 -0.19
N ASN A 104 11.30 -6.23 0.09
CA ASN A 104 11.07 -7.31 -0.87
C ASN A 104 10.30 -6.85 -2.12
N TYR A 105 9.34 -5.93 -1.97
CA TYR A 105 8.62 -5.35 -3.09
C TYR A 105 9.52 -4.48 -3.95
N ASP A 106 10.38 -3.65 -3.34
CA ASP A 106 11.34 -2.82 -4.05
C ASP A 106 12.34 -3.68 -4.84
N ALA A 107 12.86 -4.76 -4.24
CA ALA A 107 13.74 -5.71 -4.93
C ALA A 107 13.04 -6.43 -6.11
N LEU A 108 11.75 -6.77 -5.96
CA LEU A 108 10.96 -7.34 -7.04
C LEU A 108 10.76 -6.32 -8.18
N GLN A 109 10.53 -5.05 -7.85
CA GLN A 109 10.39 -3.98 -8.82
C GLN A 109 11.69 -3.77 -9.60
N GLU A 110 12.85 -3.76 -8.94
CA GLU A 110 14.16 -3.68 -9.60
C GLU A 110 14.39 -4.86 -10.55
N ARG A 111 14.01 -6.07 -10.14
CA ARG A 111 14.10 -7.26 -10.99
C ARG A 111 13.21 -7.13 -12.23
N ASN A 112 11.97 -6.65 -12.08
CA ASN A 112 11.08 -6.43 -13.22
C ASN A 112 11.67 -5.40 -14.19
N LEU A 113 12.20 -4.28 -13.69
CA LEU A 113 12.88 -3.29 -14.52
C LEU A 113 14.11 -3.87 -15.23
N SER A 114 14.83 -4.80 -14.61
CA SER A 114 15.94 -5.51 -15.26
C SER A 114 15.45 -6.38 -16.42
N LEU A 115 14.41 -7.17 -16.19
CA LEU A 115 13.82 -8.04 -17.21
C LEU A 115 13.24 -7.23 -18.38
N GLU A 116 12.61 -6.08 -18.13
CA GLU A 116 12.12 -5.18 -19.18
C GLU A 116 13.26 -4.68 -20.09
N ARG A 117 14.42 -4.33 -19.52
CA ARG A 117 15.59 -3.92 -20.30
C ARG A 117 16.15 -5.07 -21.15
N GLU A 118 16.17 -6.28 -20.61
CA GLU A 118 16.59 -7.48 -21.35
C GLU A 118 15.64 -7.77 -22.52
N LEU A 119 14.32 -7.66 -22.29
CA LEU A 119 13.32 -7.80 -23.35
C LEU A 119 13.50 -6.72 -24.43
N GLU A 120 13.71 -5.47 -24.05
CA GLU A 120 13.96 -4.38 -24.99
C GLU A 120 15.24 -4.60 -25.82
N ALA A 121 16.30 -5.12 -25.19
CA ALA A 121 17.52 -5.51 -25.89
C ALA A 121 17.28 -6.66 -26.88
N GLY A 122 16.51 -7.67 -26.49
CA GLY A 122 16.14 -8.79 -27.36
C GLY A 122 15.29 -8.35 -28.56
N VAL A 123 14.38 -7.39 -28.37
CA VAL A 123 13.60 -6.79 -29.49
C VAL A 123 14.54 -6.09 -30.47
N LYS A 124 15.50 -5.29 -30.00
CA LYS A 124 16.49 -4.62 -30.87
C LYS A 124 17.36 -5.59 -31.64
N GLU A 125 17.72 -6.73 -31.03
CA GLU A 125 18.46 -7.79 -31.72
C GLU A 125 17.61 -8.45 -32.81
N ASN A 126 16.33 -8.71 -32.53
CA ASN A 126 15.40 -9.25 -33.51
C ASN A 126 15.23 -8.30 -34.71
N ASP A 127 15.02 -7.00 -34.46
CA ASP A 127 14.92 -5.98 -35.52
C ASP A 127 16.18 -5.96 -36.40
N ARG A 128 17.37 -6.12 -35.78
CA ARG A 128 18.63 -6.23 -36.50
C ARG A 128 18.70 -7.49 -37.36
N LEU A 129 18.32 -8.65 -36.83
CA LEU A 129 18.29 -9.91 -37.57
C LEU A 129 17.28 -9.86 -38.72
N GLN A 130 16.11 -9.25 -38.51
CA GLN A 130 15.11 -9.05 -39.55
C GLN A 130 15.64 -8.16 -40.68
N SER A 131 16.38 -7.09 -40.33
CA SER A 131 17.04 -6.24 -41.33
C SER A 131 18.09 -7.01 -42.14
N GLN A 132 18.85 -7.90 -41.50
CA GLN A 132 19.83 -8.77 -42.17
C GLN A 132 19.14 -9.79 -43.09
N LEU A 133 18.02 -10.35 -42.65
CA LEU A 133 17.25 -11.28 -43.48
C LEU A 133 16.73 -10.59 -44.73
N GLN A 134 16.17 -9.38 -44.59
CA GLN A 134 15.70 -8.58 -45.72
C GLN A 134 16.82 -8.25 -46.73
N SER A 135 18.03 -7.95 -46.26
CA SER A 135 19.16 -7.71 -47.18
C SER A 135 19.56 -8.97 -47.94
N VAL A 136 19.58 -10.12 -47.27
CA VAL A 136 19.89 -11.41 -47.93
C VAL A 136 18.81 -11.80 -48.93
N GLU A 137 17.55 -11.50 -48.61
CA GLU A 137 16.42 -11.73 -49.52
C GLU A 137 16.54 -10.84 -50.78
N ALA A 138 16.90 -9.57 -50.62
CA ALA A 138 17.18 -8.69 -51.76
C ALA A 138 18.37 -9.16 -52.61
N GLU A 139 19.44 -9.68 -52.00
CA GLU A 139 20.58 -10.28 -52.72
C GLU A 139 20.16 -11.54 -53.49
N LYS A 140 19.30 -12.39 -52.91
CA LYS A 140 18.74 -13.56 -53.57
C LYS A 140 17.92 -13.15 -54.79
N ASP A 141 17.03 -12.17 -54.66
CA ASP A 141 16.21 -11.69 -55.78
C ASP A 141 17.09 -11.14 -56.91
N HIS A 142 18.17 -10.42 -56.57
CA HIS A 142 19.14 -9.96 -57.56
C HIS A 142 19.85 -11.12 -58.29
N LEU A 143 20.25 -12.17 -57.58
CA LEU A 143 20.84 -13.35 -58.20
C LEU A 143 19.83 -14.10 -59.08
N GLU A 144 18.56 -14.12 -58.69
CA GLU A 144 17.48 -14.71 -59.49
C GLU A 144 17.28 -13.95 -60.82
N GLU A 145 17.30 -12.61 -60.78
CA GLU A 145 17.30 -11.77 -62.00
C GLU A 145 18.54 -12.06 -62.89
N GLN A 146 19.72 -12.23 -62.30
CA GLN A 146 20.93 -12.58 -63.06
C GLN A 146 20.81 -13.96 -63.72
N ILE A 147 20.28 -14.96 -63.00
CA ILE A 147 20.05 -16.29 -63.54
C ILE A 147 19.05 -16.25 -64.69
N GLN A 148 17.96 -15.49 -64.56
CA GLN A 148 16.98 -15.31 -65.63
C GLN A 148 17.61 -14.64 -66.87
N SER A 149 18.43 -13.60 -66.68
CA SER A 149 19.17 -12.94 -67.78
C SER A 149 20.17 -13.86 -68.48
N LEU A 150 20.90 -14.68 -67.73
CA LEU A 150 21.80 -15.69 -68.32
C LEU A 150 21.03 -16.77 -69.08
N LYS A 151 19.87 -17.18 -68.57
CA LYS A 151 18.99 -18.15 -69.22
C LYS A 151 18.50 -17.62 -70.57
N THR A 152 18.01 -16.39 -70.63
CA THR A 152 17.56 -15.77 -71.90
C THR A 152 18.72 -15.63 -72.90
N LEU A 153 19.91 -15.24 -72.45
CA LEU A 153 21.10 -15.19 -73.31
C LEU A 153 21.49 -16.56 -73.88
N LEU A 154 21.37 -17.63 -73.09
CA LEU A 154 21.61 -19.00 -73.55
C LEU A 154 20.56 -19.46 -74.56
N GLU A 155 19.28 -19.16 -74.33
CA GLU A 155 18.18 -19.46 -75.26
C GLU A 155 18.36 -18.72 -76.60
N ASP A 156 18.70 -17.43 -76.56
CA ASP A 156 19.04 -16.64 -77.75
C ASP A 156 20.26 -17.19 -78.48
N GLY A 157 21.27 -17.65 -77.73
CA GLY A 157 22.45 -18.33 -78.27
C GLY A 157 22.10 -19.62 -79.00
N ALA A 158 21.27 -20.46 -78.39
CA ALA A 158 20.78 -21.71 -78.98
C ALA A 158 19.94 -21.46 -80.24
N ALA A 159 19.08 -20.43 -80.24
CA ALA A 159 18.30 -20.04 -81.41
C ALA A 159 19.18 -19.57 -82.57
N LYS A 160 20.22 -18.77 -82.29
CA LYS A 160 21.21 -18.36 -83.29
C LYS A 160 22.01 -19.54 -83.84
N GLU A 161 22.43 -20.46 -82.98
CA GLU A 161 23.16 -21.67 -83.41
C GLU A 161 22.29 -22.53 -84.33
N ALA A 162 21.02 -22.76 -83.96
CA ALA A 162 20.06 -23.48 -84.81
C ALA A 162 19.91 -22.82 -86.19
N LEU A 163 19.86 -21.49 -86.26
CA LEU A 163 19.80 -20.76 -87.52
C LEU A 163 21.06 -20.97 -88.37
N THR A 164 22.26 -20.88 -87.77
CA THR A 164 23.52 -21.14 -88.50
C THR A 164 23.63 -22.60 -88.95
N ASN A 165 23.10 -23.55 -88.19
CA ASN A 165 23.07 -24.96 -88.58
C ASN A 165 22.11 -25.19 -89.76
N ASN A 166 20.92 -24.57 -89.75
CA ASN A 166 20.00 -24.60 -90.89
C ASN A 166 20.64 -23.98 -92.15
N GLU A 167 21.37 -22.87 -92.03
CA GLU A 167 22.11 -22.27 -93.15
C GLU A 167 23.20 -23.21 -93.69
N ARG A 168 23.95 -23.88 -92.80
CA ARG A 168 24.94 -24.90 -93.20
C ARG A 168 24.29 -26.06 -93.93
N GLU A 169 23.19 -26.60 -93.41
CA GLU A 169 22.42 -27.67 -94.05
C GLU A 169 21.90 -27.25 -95.43
N GLN A 170 21.38 -26.02 -95.55
CA GLN A 170 20.94 -25.45 -96.82
C GLN A 170 22.10 -25.33 -97.82
N ALA A 171 23.27 -24.84 -97.38
CA ALA A 171 24.46 -24.78 -98.22
C ALA A 171 24.93 -26.17 -98.66
N LEU A 172 24.83 -27.16 -97.77
CA LEU A 172 25.16 -28.56 -98.06
C LEU A 172 24.23 -29.15 -99.12
N HIS A 173 22.92 -28.86 -99.03
CA HIS A 173 21.95 -29.22 -100.06
C HIS A 173 22.21 -28.52 -101.40
N GLN A 174 22.55 -27.23 -101.40
CA GLN A 174 22.92 -26.50 -102.63
C GLN A 174 24.16 -27.11 -103.29
N MET A 175 25.19 -27.41 -102.50
CA MET A 175 26.40 -28.06 -102.98
C MET A 175 26.10 -29.45 -103.57
N GLN A 176 25.22 -30.22 -102.94
CA GLN A 176 24.80 -31.53 -103.44
C GLN A 176 24.01 -31.41 -104.75
N ALA A 177 23.11 -30.43 -104.86
CA ALA A 177 22.37 -30.13 -106.10
C ALA A 177 23.30 -29.70 -107.24
N LEU A 178 24.29 -28.84 -106.97
CA LEU A 178 25.32 -28.46 -107.96
C LEU A 178 26.15 -29.66 -108.40
N SER A 179 26.53 -30.54 -107.47
CA SER A 179 27.26 -31.78 -107.79
C SER A 179 26.44 -32.68 -108.73
N GLN A 180 25.13 -32.82 -108.48
CA GLN A 180 24.23 -33.54 -109.38
C GLN A 180 24.15 -32.88 -110.78
N GLN A 181 24.11 -31.55 -110.86
CA GLN A 181 24.16 -30.85 -112.16
C GLN A 181 25.47 -31.11 -112.90
N VAL A 182 26.61 -31.07 -112.21
CA VAL A 182 27.92 -31.38 -112.81
C VAL A 182 27.94 -32.81 -113.33
N GLN A 183 27.43 -33.78 -112.56
CA GLN A 183 27.31 -35.17 -113.01
C GLN A 183 26.38 -35.31 -114.22
N ALA A 184 25.25 -34.59 -114.24
CA ALA A 184 24.33 -34.59 -115.38
C ALA A 184 24.99 -34.00 -116.63
N LEU A 185 25.70 -32.87 -116.51
CA LEU A 185 26.47 -32.27 -117.60
C LEU A 185 27.62 -33.17 -118.09
N GLU A 186 28.29 -33.88 -117.18
CA GLU A 186 29.29 -34.89 -117.56
C GLU A 186 28.66 -36.06 -118.30
N ALA A 187 27.49 -36.53 -117.86
CA ALA A 187 26.72 -37.56 -118.55
C ALA A 187 26.25 -37.08 -119.94
N GLU A 188 25.81 -35.84 -120.07
CA GLU A 188 25.46 -35.22 -121.34
C GLU A 188 26.68 -35.06 -122.24
N LYS A 189 27.83 -34.61 -121.72
CA LYS A 189 29.09 -34.57 -122.46
C LYS A 189 29.51 -35.97 -122.93
N LYS A 190 29.31 -37.00 -122.11
CA LYS A 190 29.52 -38.41 -122.51
C LYS A 190 28.54 -38.84 -123.60
N MET A 191 27.25 -38.50 -123.48
CA MET A 191 26.27 -38.75 -124.54
C MET A 191 26.61 -38.03 -125.83
N LEU A 192 26.99 -36.75 -125.78
CA LEU A 192 27.47 -36.00 -126.93
C LEU A 192 28.74 -36.61 -127.50
N GLN A 193 29.64 -37.15 -126.68
CA GLN A 193 30.78 -37.93 -127.17
C GLN A 193 30.36 -39.22 -127.88
N VAL A 194 29.35 -39.93 -127.35
CA VAL A 194 28.79 -41.13 -127.99
C VAL A 194 28.03 -40.76 -129.26
N ALA A 195 27.25 -39.68 -129.27
CA ALA A 195 26.51 -39.17 -130.41
C ALA A 195 27.46 -38.62 -131.49
N ASN A 196 28.54 -37.94 -131.12
CA ASN A 196 29.58 -37.51 -132.04
C ASN A 196 30.38 -38.71 -132.60
N ARG A 197 30.52 -39.79 -131.82
CA ARG A 197 31.02 -41.09 -132.32
C ARG A 197 30.01 -41.79 -133.23
N GLN A 198 28.70 -41.62 -133.01
CA GLN A 198 27.64 -42.17 -133.86
C GLN A 198 27.41 -41.35 -135.14
N MET A 199 27.62 -40.02 -135.12
CA MET A 199 27.63 -39.16 -136.31
C MET A 199 28.86 -39.38 -137.20
N ALA A 200 29.87 -40.13 -136.74
CA ALA A 200 30.98 -40.63 -137.54
C ALA A 200 30.66 -41.97 -138.26
N THR A 201 29.46 -42.53 -138.12
CA THR A 201 29.06 -43.76 -138.80
C THR A 201 27.61 -43.69 -139.32
N LYS A 202 27.48 -43.23 -140.58
CA LYS A 202 26.45 -43.55 -141.59
C LYS A 202 24.97 -43.25 -141.30
N GLY A 203 24.33 -42.73 -142.35
CA GLY A 203 22.90 -42.43 -142.38
C GLY A 203 21.97 -43.62 -142.60
N GLN A 204 20.71 -43.24 -142.81
CA GLN A 204 19.48 -43.99 -143.17
C GLN A 204 18.44 -44.19 -142.05
N ASP A 205 17.25 -43.75 -142.43
CA ASP A 205 15.90 -43.66 -141.86
C ASP A 205 15.17 -45.05 -141.80
N PRO A 206 13.87 -45.18 -141.45
CA PRO A 206 12.98 -44.56 -140.43
C PRO A 206 12.28 -45.64 -139.53
N ARG A 207 11.34 -45.20 -138.64
CA ARG A 207 9.93 -45.71 -138.53
C ARG A 207 9.45 -46.35 -137.19
N GLU A 208 8.38 -45.72 -136.62
CA GLU A 208 7.27 -46.21 -135.74
C GLU A 208 7.64 -46.82 -134.35
N SER A 209 6.92 -46.70 -133.21
CA SER A 209 5.49 -46.48 -132.89
C SER A 209 5.29 -46.24 -131.36
N GLU A 210 4.18 -45.55 -131.01
CA GLU A 210 3.28 -45.78 -129.85
C GLU A 210 3.61 -45.42 -128.36
N VAL A 211 3.00 -44.30 -127.95
CA VAL A 211 2.13 -43.96 -126.78
C VAL A 211 1.32 -45.18 -126.22
N PRO A 212 0.88 -45.34 -124.93
CA PRO A 212 0.35 -44.30 -124.01
C PRO A 212 0.50 -44.45 -122.45
N GLU A 213 0.16 -43.34 -121.77
CA GLU A 213 -0.69 -43.15 -120.57
C GLU A 213 -0.48 -43.79 -119.17
N THR A 214 -0.60 -42.87 -118.18
CA THR A 214 -1.32 -42.93 -116.89
C THR A 214 -0.74 -43.73 -115.71
N THR A 215 -0.51 -43.05 -114.57
CA THR A 215 -1.47 -42.97 -113.44
C THR A 215 -0.76 -42.50 -112.15
N SER A 216 -1.47 -41.64 -111.41
CA SER A 216 -1.27 -41.08 -110.07
C SER A 216 -0.87 -42.03 -108.94
N ILE A 217 -0.40 -41.44 -107.81
CA ILE A 217 -0.86 -41.58 -106.41
C ILE A 217 0.05 -40.65 -105.55
N ALA A 218 -0.46 -39.52 -105.04
CA ALA A 218 -0.89 -39.29 -103.65
C ALA A 218 0.19 -39.68 -102.60
N THR A 219 0.67 -38.78 -101.75
CA THR A 219 -0.03 -38.43 -100.50
C THR A 219 0.44 -37.07 -99.93
N GLN A 220 -0.53 -36.33 -99.40
CA GLN A 220 -0.51 -35.29 -98.36
C GLN A 220 0.73 -35.36 -97.42
N THR A 221 1.28 -34.26 -96.90
CA THR A 221 0.63 -33.45 -95.86
C THR A 221 1.23 -32.04 -95.78
N ASP A 222 0.32 -31.14 -95.43
CA ASP A 222 0.36 -29.69 -95.38
C ASP A 222 1.25 -29.11 -94.27
N ALA A 223 1.65 -27.87 -94.49
CA ALA A 223 2.29 -26.97 -93.55
C ALA A 223 1.29 -26.45 -92.51
N GLY A 224 1.76 -26.07 -91.32
CA GLY A 224 0.88 -25.53 -90.28
C GLY A 224 1.60 -25.05 -89.03
N GLN A 225 2.38 -23.99 -89.19
CA GLN A 225 2.96 -23.14 -88.15
C GLN A 225 1.87 -22.42 -87.33
N LYS A 226 1.89 -22.50 -85.98
CA LYS A 226 1.52 -21.39 -85.08
C LYS A 226 1.80 -21.66 -83.60
N ASP A 227 2.29 -20.60 -82.97
CA ASP A 227 2.56 -20.35 -81.55
C ASP A 227 1.45 -20.75 -80.58
N LEU A 228 1.85 -21.02 -79.33
CA LEU A 228 1.36 -20.46 -78.05
C LEU A 228 1.92 -21.35 -76.92
N ARG A 229 2.92 -20.88 -76.16
CA ARG A 229 2.79 -20.13 -74.90
C ARG A 229 2.56 -21.05 -73.69
N GLU A 230 3.57 -21.08 -72.83
CA GLU A 230 3.59 -21.25 -71.37
C GLU A 230 2.28 -21.64 -70.68
N GLU A 231 2.32 -22.73 -69.92
CA GLU A 231 2.43 -22.69 -68.44
C GLU A 231 2.32 -24.13 -67.91
N ALA A 232 3.35 -24.57 -67.20
CA ALA A 232 3.37 -25.81 -66.45
C ALA A 232 3.34 -25.43 -64.96
N GLU A 233 2.15 -25.27 -64.41
CA GLU A 233 1.97 -25.15 -62.96
C GLU A 233 2.06 -26.53 -62.32
N LEU A 234 3.20 -26.78 -61.65
CA LEU A 234 3.34 -27.80 -60.62
C LEU A 234 3.70 -27.10 -59.30
N GLY A 235 2.78 -27.21 -58.34
CA GLY A 235 3.07 -27.14 -56.91
C GLY A 235 2.76 -25.81 -56.23
N SER A 236 1.87 -25.80 -55.24
CA SER A 236 2.26 -26.09 -53.85
C SER A 236 1.17 -25.59 -52.87
N LEU A 237 0.71 -26.51 -52.02
CA LEU A 237 0.29 -26.33 -50.62
C LEU A 237 -0.15 -24.92 -50.17
N GLU A 238 -1.46 -24.66 -50.23
CA GLU A 238 -2.13 -23.66 -49.40
C GLU A 238 -2.45 -24.29 -48.03
N GLY A 239 -1.48 -24.21 -47.11
CA GLY A 239 -1.69 -24.46 -45.69
C GLY A 239 -2.24 -23.22 -45.02
N SER A 240 -3.56 -23.10 -44.94
CA SER A 240 -4.23 -22.04 -44.19
C SER A 240 -4.07 -22.30 -42.68
N ASN A 241 -3.12 -21.60 -42.04
CA ASN A 241 -3.14 -21.38 -40.60
C ASN A 241 -3.88 -20.07 -40.31
N PRO A 242 -4.85 -20.05 -39.38
CA PRO A 242 -5.40 -18.81 -38.88
C PRO A 242 -4.40 -18.18 -37.89
N GLU A 243 -3.92 -16.97 -38.20
CA GLU A 243 -3.31 -16.11 -37.20
C GLU A 243 -4.34 -15.84 -36.09
N GLU A 244 -4.13 -16.48 -34.94
CA GLU A 244 -4.72 -16.05 -33.67
C GLU A 244 -4.18 -14.66 -33.35
N GLY A 245 -4.97 -13.65 -33.70
CA GLY A 245 -4.86 -12.31 -33.15
C GLY A 245 -5.10 -12.33 -31.65
N LEU A 246 -4.06 -12.67 -30.88
CA LEU A 246 -4.02 -12.40 -29.45
C LEU A 246 -3.77 -10.91 -29.27
N VAL A 247 -4.87 -10.16 -29.26
CA VAL A 247 -4.91 -8.77 -28.83
C VAL A 247 -4.34 -8.72 -27.41
N GLY A 248 -3.07 -8.34 -27.32
CA GLY A 248 -2.42 -7.95 -26.08
C GLY A 248 -3.17 -6.75 -25.51
N THR A 249 -4.14 -7.02 -24.64
CA THR A 249 -4.68 -6.03 -23.71
C THR A 249 -3.52 -5.59 -22.83
N LYS A 250 -2.83 -4.52 -23.26
CA LYS A 250 -1.88 -3.77 -22.44
C LYS A 250 -2.57 -3.44 -21.13
N SER A 251 -2.07 -4.01 -20.03
CA SER A 251 -2.50 -3.73 -18.64
C SER A 251 -2.06 -2.34 -18.16
N THR A 252 -2.13 -1.32 -19.02
CA THR A 252 -1.78 0.07 -18.71
C THR A 252 -2.72 0.71 -17.69
N ALA A 253 -3.83 0.07 -17.33
CA ALA A 253 -4.77 0.59 -16.35
C ALA A 253 -4.34 0.36 -14.88
N LEU A 254 -3.39 -0.53 -14.60
CA LEU A 254 -2.97 -0.86 -13.23
C LEU A 254 -1.71 -0.12 -12.76
N GLU A 255 -0.87 0.36 -13.69
CA GLU A 255 0.38 1.08 -13.35
C GLU A 255 0.13 2.44 -12.70
N GLY A 256 -0.96 3.14 -13.05
CA GLY A 256 -1.28 4.45 -12.46
C GLY A 256 -1.93 4.38 -11.07
N VAL A 257 -2.43 3.21 -10.66
CA VAL A 257 -3.24 3.09 -9.44
C VAL A 257 -2.39 2.88 -8.19
N LEU A 258 -1.19 2.30 -8.35
CA LEU A 258 -0.27 2.02 -7.25
C LEU A 258 0.42 3.28 -6.70
N PRO A 259 0.95 4.20 -7.53
CA PRO A 259 1.54 5.45 -7.03
C PRO A 259 0.52 6.32 -6.29
N ALA A 260 -0.68 6.47 -6.85
CA ALA A 260 -1.75 7.25 -6.21
C ALA A 260 -2.23 6.64 -4.89
N PHE A 261 -2.12 5.31 -4.74
CA PHE A 261 -2.43 4.63 -3.47
C PHE A 261 -1.34 4.86 -2.42
N LEU A 262 -0.07 4.77 -2.80
CA LEU A 262 1.05 5.05 -1.90
C LEU A 262 1.02 6.51 -1.42
N ASP A 263 0.72 7.45 -2.31
CA ASP A 263 0.61 8.87 -1.95
C ASP A 263 -0.55 9.13 -0.98
N ASP A 264 -1.73 8.53 -1.19
CA ASP A 264 -2.85 8.64 -0.25
C ASP A 264 -2.51 7.99 1.11
N TRP A 265 -1.77 6.89 1.10
CA TRP A 265 -1.34 6.21 2.31
C TRP A 265 -0.35 7.05 3.12
N ASN A 266 0.70 7.58 2.48
CA ASN A 266 1.68 8.46 3.11
C ASN A 266 1.01 9.71 3.68
N LYS A 267 0.09 10.32 2.92
CA LYS A 267 -0.65 11.49 3.38
C LYS A 267 -1.52 11.20 4.62
N ARG A 268 -2.16 10.03 4.68
CA ARG A 268 -2.92 9.61 5.87
C ARG A 268 -2.02 9.31 7.05
N TRP A 269 -0.85 8.74 6.80
CA TRP A 269 0.15 8.45 7.82
C TRP A 269 0.67 9.74 8.47
N ASP A 270 1.02 10.74 7.65
CA ASP A 270 1.45 12.06 8.12
C ASP A 270 0.37 12.76 8.93
N GLN A 271 -0.90 12.73 8.46
CA GLN A 271 -2.03 13.27 9.21
C GLN A 271 -2.25 12.59 10.57
N TRP A 272 -1.99 11.27 10.63
CA TRP A 272 -2.10 10.53 11.88
C TRP A 272 -0.97 10.90 12.84
N LEU A 273 0.26 11.02 12.34
CA LEU A 273 1.42 11.49 13.11
C LEU A 273 1.20 12.90 13.67
N GLU A 274 0.65 13.81 12.87
CA GLU A 274 0.39 15.19 13.28
C GLU A 274 -0.69 15.26 14.37
N ARG A 275 -1.82 14.55 14.21
CA ARG A 275 -2.86 14.44 15.26
C ARG A 275 -2.32 13.81 16.54
N HIS A 276 -1.51 12.76 16.42
CA HIS A 276 -0.91 12.13 17.59
C HIS A 276 0.08 13.06 18.30
N ALA A 277 0.84 13.87 17.55
CA ALA A 277 1.71 14.90 18.13
C ALA A 277 0.92 15.99 18.87
N GLU A 278 -0.21 16.44 18.31
CA GLU A 278 -1.12 17.39 18.96
C GLU A 278 -1.72 16.83 20.26
N GLU A 279 -2.22 15.59 20.25
CA GLU A 279 -2.75 14.90 21.43
C GLU A 279 -1.68 14.79 22.53
N MET A 280 -0.46 14.38 22.17
CA MET A 280 0.65 14.29 23.11
C MET A 280 1.07 15.66 23.65
N SER A 281 0.98 16.72 22.84
CA SER A 281 1.23 18.09 23.29
C SER A 281 0.17 18.55 24.30
N HIS A 282 -1.10 18.23 24.04
CA HIS A 282 -2.22 18.54 24.94
C HIS A 282 -2.05 17.85 26.31
N ILE A 283 -1.71 16.55 26.31
CA ILE A 283 -1.46 15.79 27.54
C ILE A 283 -0.28 16.39 28.32
N ARG A 284 0.83 16.74 27.65
CA ARG A 284 1.97 17.41 28.29
C ARG A 284 1.60 18.78 28.87
N GLN A 285 0.70 19.52 28.21
CA GLN A 285 0.21 20.79 28.73
C GLN A 285 -0.68 20.61 29.97
N GLN A 286 -1.58 19.63 29.97
CA GLN A 286 -2.38 19.29 31.15
C GLN A 286 -1.49 18.90 32.33
N LEU A 287 -0.48 18.05 32.09
CA LEU A 287 0.52 17.70 33.11
C LEU A 287 1.24 18.95 33.63
N ARG A 288 1.71 19.85 32.76
CA ARG A 288 2.33 21.11 33.20
C ARG A 288 1.40 21.96 34.06
N GLU A 289 0.11 22.04 33.74
CA GLU A 289 -0.87 22.75 34.58
C GLU A 289 -1.10 22.07 35.93
N CYS A 290 -1.14 20.74 35.98
CA CYS A 290 -1.24 19.97 37.22
C CYS A 290 -0.02 20.13 38.13
N TYR A 291 1.18 20.27 37.54
CA TYR A 291 2.44 20.43 38.25
C TYR A 291 2.86 21.88 38.48
N LYS A 292 2.06 22.87 38.06
CA LYS A 292 2.31 24.26 38.49
C LYS A 292 2.21 24.30 40.01
N PRO A 293 3.31 24.61 40.74
CA PRO A 293 3.24 24.73 42.19
C PRO A 293 2.21 25.82 42.49
N ARG A 294 1.09 25.42 43.12
CA ARG A 294 0.10 26.37 43.62
C ARG A 294 0.82 27.23 44.66
N ALA A 295 1.32 28.39 44.25
CA ALA A 295 1.92 29.42 45.09
C ALA A 295 0.89 30.11 46.01
N ARG A 296 -0.14 29.36 46.44
CA ARG A 296 -1.33 29.86 47.11
C ARG A 296 -1.64 29.11 48.39
N TRP A 297 -0.60 28.68 49.08
CA TRP A 297 -0.62 28.46 50.52
C TRP A 297 0.70 28.99 51.04
N GLY A 298 0.67 30.19 51.61
CA GLY A 298 1.81 30.77 52.31
C GLY A 298 2.09 29.93 53.55
N ILE A 299 2.85 28.86 53.38
CA ILE A 299 3.56 28.21 54.47
C ILE A 299 4.91 28.91 54.51
N THR A 300 4.99 29.95 55.34
CA THR A 300 6.28 30.46 55.81
C THR A 300 7.03 29.30 56.46
N VAL A 301 8.00 28.76 55.74
CA VAL A 301 9.02 27.87 56.30
C VAL A 301 9.77 28.68 57.37
N PRO A 302 9.80 28.24 58.64
CA PRO A 302 10.53 28.96 59.67
C PRO A 302 12.02 28.94 59.33
N HIS A 303 12.60 30.14 59.27
CA HIS A 303 14.03 30.39 59.15
C HIS A 303 14.81 29.55 60.16
N GLN A 304 15.63 28.60 59.69
CA GLN A 304 16.69 28.04 60.51
C GLN A 304 17.75 29.13 60.73
N ARG A 305 18.04 29.35 62.01
CA ARG A 305 19.01 30.31 62.54
C ARG A 305 20.43 29.84 62.18
N PRO A 306 21.33 30.69 61.66
CA PRO A 306 22.74 30.32 61.51
C PRO A 306 23.42 30.39 62.88
N LEU A 307 23.95 29.27 63.35
CA LEU A 307 24.92 29.23 64.45
C LEU A 307 26.31 29.45 63.85
N GLY A 308 26.94 30.55 64.24
CA GLY A 308 28.30 30.89 63.87
C GLY A 308 29.35 30.16 64.73
N GLU A 309 30.47 29.89 64.07
CA GLU A 309 31.86 29.92 64.54
C GLU A 309 32.30 29.02 65.71
N ALA A 310 33.17 28.06 65.37
CA ALA A 310 34.39 27.78 66.13
C ALA A 310 35.52 27.41 65.17
N ALA A 311 36.71 27.92 65.49
CA ALA A 311 37.87 28.08 64.63
C ALA A 311 38.90 26.92 64.67
N LEU A 312 39.86 27.03 63.75
CA LEU A 312 41.27 26.60 63.81
C LEU A 312 41.61 25.10 63.64
N ILE A 313 42.39 24.78 62.61
CA ILE A 313 43.85 24.53 62.70
C ILE A 313 44.45 24.49 61.27
N GLU A 314 45.55 25.22 61.09
CA GLU A 314 46.46 25.20 59.93
C GLU A 314 47.43 23.99 59.98
N ALA A 315 47.80 23.47 58.81
CA ALA A 315 49.16 23.03 58.43
C ALA A 315 49.09 22.47 56.99
N GLY A 316 49.77 23.05 56.00
CA GLY A 316 51.12 22.63 55.61
C GLY A 316 51.11 21.89 54.25
N THR A 317 51.35 22.60 53.14
CA THR A 317 52.57 22.54 52.29
C THR A 317 52.66 21.44 51.21
N VAL A 318 52.99 21.89 49.98
CA VAL A 318 53.92 21.30 48.98
C VAL A 318 53.39 20.40 47.85
N GLY A 319 53.77 20.80 46.61
CA GLY A 319 54.09 19.92 45.46
C GLY A 319 53.10 19.99 44.27
N LYS A 320 53.32 20.83 43.25
CA LYS A 320 54.11 20.63 41.99
C LYS A 320 53.46 19.71 40.92
N ASN A 321 53.36 20.30 39.71
CA ASN A 321 53.41 19.71 38.34
C ASN A 321 52.24 18.78 37.92
N GLU A 322 51.73 18.71 36.68
CA GLU A 322 52.19 18.91 35.29
C GLU A 322 50.92 19.24 34.44
N GLN A 323 50.91 20.21 33.51
CA GLN A 323 51.41 20.16 32.12
C GLN A 323 50.64 19.23 31.15
N ALA A 324 49.72 19.80 30.35
CA ALA A 324 49.42 19.42 28.94
C ALA A 324 48.39 20.44 28.39
N SER A 325 48.77 21.40 27.55
CA SER A 325 48.92 21.29 26.07
C SER A 325 47.58 20.97 25.39
N SER A 326 46.86 22.00 24.92
CA SER A 326 46.94 22.58 23.57
C SER A 326 46.27 21.71 22.49
N ARG A 327 45.10 22.13 22.01
CA ARG A 327 44.86 22.24 20.56
C ARG A 327 43.71 23.21 20.24
N LYS A 328 44.04 24.20 19.43
CA LYS A 328 43.14 25.13 18.74
C LYS A 328 42.71 24.50 17.41
N GLU A 329 41.47 24.78 16.99
CA GLU A 329 41.01 24.86 15.59
C GLU A 329 39.64 25.57 15.65
N THR A 330 39.57 26.90 15.61
CA THR A 330 39.39 27.77 14.43
C THR A 330 38.48 27.20 13.34
N ASN A 331 37.25 27.69 13.27
CA ASN A 331 36.72 28.20 12.01
C ASN A 331 35.69 29.32 12.27
N ASN A 332 36.02 30.51 11.75
CA ASN A 332 35.19 31.71 11.69
C ASN A 332 34.33 31.68 10.42
N GLN A 333 33.13 32.28 10.48
CA GLN A 333 32.66 33.36 9.59
C GLN A 333 31.27 33.83 10.11
N ILE A 334 31.14 35.00 10.77
CA ILE A 334 30.81 36.34 10.22
C ILE A 334 29.36 36.39 9.67
N CYS A 335 28.46 37.35 9.91
CA CYS A 335 28.43 38.75 10.42
C CYS A 335 27.02 38.95 11.04
N GLN A 336 26.79 39.57 12.21
CA GLN A 336 26.81 41.02 12.52
C GLN A 336 25.91 41.90 11.64
N ASP A 337 24.72 42.23 12.19
CA ASP A 337 23.92 43.48 12.08
C ASP A 337 22.44 43.16 12.41
N CYS A 338 21.66 43.84 13.26
CA CYS A 338 21.79 45.10 13.98
C CYS A 338 21.06 45.00 15.34
N THR A 339 21.66 45.59 16.38
CA THR A 339 20.98 45.99 17.61
C THR A 339 20.89 47.51 17.66
N GLN A 340 19.67 48.04 17.61
CA GLN A 340 19.25 49.37 18.07
C GLN A 340 17.71 49.34 18.02
N GLU A 341 16.91 49.86 18.93
CA GLU A 341 17.13 50.80 20.01
C GLU A 341 15.89 50.73 20.92
N ARG A 342 16.08 50.79 22.23
CA ARG A 342 14.98 50.97 23.20
C ARG A 342 14.54 52.43 23.16
N GLN A 343 13.26 52.69 22.89
CA GLN A 343 12.55 53.83 23.49
C GLN A 343 11.11 53.43 23.83
N GLY A 344 10.72 53.67 25.08
CA GLY A 344 9.42 53.32 25.61
C GLY A 344 8.37 54.39 25.39
N VAL A 345 7.12 53.98 25.26
CA VAL A 345 5.94 54.83 25.52
C VAL A 345 4.89 53.98 26.23
N ARG A 346 4.48 54.47 27.42
CA ARG A 346 3.34 53.97 28.20
C ARG A 346 2.01 54.35 27.53
N ARG A 347 0.96 53.61 27.92
CA ARG A 347 -0.51 53.86 27.80
C ARG A 347 -1.13 53.26 26.52
N HIS A 348 -2.30 52.63 26.48
CA HIS A 348 -3.47 52.53 27.37
C HIS A 348 -4.15 51.14 27.20
N LYS A 349 -4.85 50.69 28.26
CA LYS A 349 -5.87 49.62 28.22
C LYS A 349 -7.08 50.02 27.36
N PRO A 350 -7.80 49.03 26.81
CA PRO A 350 -9.26 49.07 26.87
C PRO A 350 -9.80 47.93 27.73
N LYS A 351 -10.60 48.29 28.74
CA LYS A 351 -11.62 47.44 29.35
C LYS A 351 -12.89 47.58 28.51
N MET A 352 -13.52 46.46 28.14
CA MET A 352 -14.96 46.36 27.95
C MET A 352 -15.41 45.02 28.56
N ASN A 353 -16.30 45.09 29.54
CA ASN A 353 -17.04 43.96 30.14
C ASN A 353 -18.51 44.02 29.61
N PRO A 354 -19.47 43.20 30.09
CA PRO A 354 -20.10 42.14 29.31
C PRO A 354 -21.62 42.37 29.19
N LYS A 355 -22.34 41.46 28.50
CA LYS A 355 -23.80 41.16 28.53
C LYS A 355 -24.21 40.73 27.11
N GLU A 356 -25.10 39.77 26.86
CA GLU A 356 -26.09 39.05 27.68
C GLU A 356 -26.51 37.76 26.94
N LYS A 357 -26.63 36.67 27.71
CA LYS A 357 -27.69 35.63 27.76
C LYS A 357 -28.22 34.90 26.51
N GLY A 358 -28.17 33.57 26.62
CA GLY A 358 -29.11 32.59 26.02
C GLY A 358 -28.79 31.18 26.51
N SER A 359 -29.17 30.82 27.74
CA SER A 359 -30.25 29.86 28.08
C SER A 359 -30.01 28.41 27.63
N VAL A 360 -29.66 27.59 28.62
CA VAL A 360 -29.52 26.12 28.58
C VAL A 360 -30.89 25.46 28.74
N GLY A 361 -31.14 24.40 27.96
CA GLY A 361 -32.18 23.39 28.18
C GLY A 361 -31.76 22.05 27.52
N PRO A 362 -32.11 20.87 28.08
CA PRO A 362 -31.21 19.73 28.13
C PRO A 362 -31.32 18.75 26.94
N ARG A 363 -30.13 18.26 26.52
CA ARG A 363 -29.92 17.21 25.53
C ARG A 363 -30.25 15.86 26.18
N ARG A 364 -31.24 15.14 25.63
CA ARG A 364 -31.60 13.78 26.07
C ARG A 364 -30.43 12.82 25.80
N GLU A 365 -29.89 12.30 26.89
CA GLU A 365 -29.14 11.06 26.95
C GLU A 365 -30.06 9.88 26.63
N SER A 366 -29.72 9.13 25.59
CA SER A 366 -30.01 7.70 25.51
C SER A 366 -29.22 7.12 24.34
N GLU A 367 -28.52 6.02 24.62
CA GLU A 367 -27.91 5.07 23.67
C GLU A 367 -26.46 5.32 23.25
N ALA A 368 -25.56 5.34 24.24
CA ALA A 368 -24.20 4.84 24.07
C ALA A 368 -23.99 3.68 25.06
N LYS A 369 -24.43 2.48 24.64
CA LYS A 369 -24.06 1.21 25.28
C LYS A 369 -23.79 0.20 24.19
N GLU A 370 -22.77 0.48 23.38
CA GLU A 370 -22.16 -0.54 22.52
C GLU A 370 -20.92 -1.07 23.22
N ILE A 371 -21.06 -2.33 23.60
CA ILE A 371 -20.13 -3.12 24.39
C ILE A 371 -18.93 -3.46 23.52
N GLU A 372 -17.77 -3.14 24.06
CA GLU A 372 -16.47 -3.76 23.87
C GLU A 372 -16.57 -5.24 23.44
N ILE A 373 -16.29 -5.55 22.17
CA ILE A 373 -15.95 -6.91 21.74
C ILE A 373 -14.54 -6.87 21.14
N ARG A 374 -13.64 -7.43 21.93
CA ARG A 374 -12.24 -7.73 21.64
C ARG A 374 -12.09 -8.57 20.37
N GLY A 375 -10.91 -8.41 19.78
CA GLY A 375 -10.52 -8.94 18.49
C GLY A 375 -10.69 -10.45 18.32
N ARG A 376 -11.10 -10.81 17.10
CA ARG A 376 -10.70 -12.01 16.37
C ARG A 376 -10.79 -11.68 14.88
N GLU A 377 -9.62 -11.71 14.25
CA GLU A 377 -9.33 -11.92 12.82
C GLU A 377 -10.22 -11.18 11.80
N LEU A 378 -9.73 -10.00 11.37
CA LEU A 378 -10.18 -9.33 10.15
C LEU A 378 -9.31 -9.79 8.97
N PRO A 379 -9.88 -10.43 7.92
CA PRO A 379 -9.19 -10.67 6.65
C PRO A 379 -9.18 -9.38 5.79
N PRO A 380 -8.40 -9.32 4.69
CA PRO A 380 -7.82 -8.07 4.21
C PRO A 380 -8.87 -7.11 3.65
N LYS A 381 -8.73 -5.83 4.03
CA LYS A 381 -9.48 -4.70 3.46
C LYS A 381 -9.04 -4.48 2.01
N VAL A 382 -9.82 -5.02 1.06
CA VAL A 382 -9.87 -4.51 -0.31
C VAL A 382 -10.92 -3.40 -0.40
N ARG A 383 -10.55 -2.37 -1.16
CA ARG A 383 -11.01 -0.97 -1.24
C ARG A 383 -12.51 -0.67 -1.37
N ASP A 384 -12.80 0.58 -1.00
CA ASP A 384 -13.94 1.40 -1.40
C ASP A 384 -14.38 1.20 -2.86
N SER A 385 -15.64 0.88 -3.04
CA SER A 385 -16.45 1.42 -4.13
C SER A 385 -17.86 1.60 -3.60
N ARG A 386 -18.54 2.66 -4.04
CA ARG A 386 -19.92 3.02 -3.70
C ARG A 386 -20.93 2.04 -4.32
N GLY A 387 -20.68 0.74 -4.22
CA GLY A 387 -21.53 -0.35 -4.64
C GLY A 387 -22.13 -1.02 -3.42
N ARG A 388 -23.46 -1.20 -3.39
CA ARG A 388 -24.11 -1.99 -2.34
C ARG A 388 -23.50 -3.38 -2.35
N ARG A 389 -23.04 -3.87 -1.19
CA ARG A 389 -22.67 -5.28 -1.05
C ARG A 389 -23.85 -6.16 -1.49
N PRO A 390 -23.60 -7.26 -2.21
CA PRO A 390 -24.66 -8.18 -2.60
C PRO A 390 -25.35 -8.71 -1.33
N GLN A 391 -26.66 -8.45 -1.25
CA GLN A 391 -27.46 -8.68 -0.05
C GLN A 391 -28.67 -9.56 -0.38
N ILE A 392 -28.96 -10.51 0.48
CA ILE A 392 -30.11 -11.41 0.37
C ILE A 392 -31.01 -11.21 1.58
N TYR A 393 -32.31 -11.11 1.32
CA TYR A 393 -33.32 -11.11 2.36
C TYR A 393 -33.84 -12.53 2.57
N VAL A 394 -33.73 -13.01 3.80
CA VAL A 394 -34.20 -14.34 4.21
C VAL A 394 -35.48 -14.15 5.00
N GLN A 395 -36.50 -14.94 4.67
CA GLN A 395 -37.78 -14.97 5.37
C GLN A 395 -38.02 -16.37 5.94
N ASN A 396 -39.00 -16.50 6.83
CA ASN A 396 -39.37 -17.76 7.49
C ASN A 396 -38.26 -18.38 8.36
N ILE A 397 -37.48 -17.54 9.05
CA ILE A 397 -36.48 -18.02 10.01
C ILE A 397 -37.19 -18.45 11.31
N PRO A 398 -36.97 -19.68 11.82
CA PRO A 398 -37.55 -20.11 13.10
C PRO A 398 -37.14 -19.19 14.25
N GLY A 399 -38.07 -18.89 15.16
CA GLY A 399 -37.85 -17.88 16.21
C GLY A 399 -36.72 -18.18 17.20
N ASN A 400 -36.35 -19.46 17.33
CA ASN A 400 -35.25 -19.96 18.15
C ASN A 400 -33.87 -19.86 17.46
N VAL A 401 -33.81 -19.56 16.16
CA VAL A 401 -32.56 -19.47 15.41
C VAL A 401 -31.91 -18.12 15.62
N LYS A 402 -30.64 -18.17 16.05
CA LYS A 402 -29.82 -16.98 16.31
C LYS A 402 -28.93 -16.68 15.10
N TRP A 403 -28.49 -15.43 14.95
CA TRP A 403 -27.78 -14.96 13.76
C TRP A 403 -26.48 -15.74 13.49
N TRP A 404 -25.81 -16.24 14.53
CA TRP A 404 -24.61 -17.08 14.39
C TRP A 404 -24.90 -18.45 13.79
N THR A 405 -26.05 -19.06 14.11
CA THR A 405 -26.46 -20.35 13.54
C THR A 405 -26.72 -20.19 12.04
N LEU A 406 -27.45 -19.13 11.68
CA LEU A 406 -27.71 -18.80 10.28
C LEU A 406 -26.41 -18.49 9.52
N ARG A 407 -25.50 -17.71 10.12
CA ARG A 407 -24.18 -17.43 9.54
C ARG A 407 -23.40 -18.73 9.29
N LYS A 408 -23.28 -19.60 10.29
CA LYS A 408 -22.55 -20.87 10.15
C LYS A 408 -23.13 -21.77 9.07
N LEU A 409 -24.47 -21.86 8.95
CA LEU A 409 -25.13 -22.67 7.93
C LEU A 409 -24.78 -22.18 6.51
N VAL A 410 -24.87 -20.87 6.28
CA VAL A 410 -24.59 -20.26 4.98
C VAL A 410 -23.08 -20.29 4.67
N GLU A 411 -22.24 -20.03 5.66
CA GLU A 411 -20.78 -20.08 5.54
C GLU A 411 -20.28 -21.50 5.25
N ALA A 412 -20.87 -22.54 5.86
CA ALA A 412 -20.52 -23.93 5.59
C ALA A 412 -20.94 -24.42 4.20
N LYS A 413 -22.01 -23.87 3.61
CA LYS A 413 -22.52 -24.31 2.30
C LYS A 413 -21.97 -23.47 1.14
N VAL A 414 -21.90 -22.15 1.29
CA VAL A 414 -21.58 -21.22 0.20
C VAL A 414 -20.30 -20.42 0.47
N GLY A 415 -20.00 -20.12 1.74
CA GLY A 415 -18.85 -19.31 2.12
C GLY A 415 -19.06 -17.81 1.89
N GLY A 416 -18.05 -17.00 2.22
CA GLY A 416 -18.01 -15.57 1.87
C GLY A 416 -19.05 -14.68 2.53
N VAL A 417 -19.56 -15.04 3.72
CA VAL A 417 -20.54 -14.24 4.47
C VAL A 417 -19.86 -13.07 5.18
N ALA A 418 -20.26 -11.85 4.84
CA ALA A 418 -19.74 -10.62 5.45
C ALA A 418 -20.52 -10.23 6.71
N TYR A 419 -21.85 -10.26 6.65
CA TYR A 419 -22.69 -9.79 7.74
C TYR A 419 -24.05 -10.49 7.75
N VAL A 420 -24.58 -10.79 8.93
CA VAL A 420 -25.90 -11.40 9.12
C VAL A 420 -26.66 -10.63 10.18
N LYS A 421 -27.88 -10.18 9.85
CA LYS A 421 -28.78 -9.51 10.77
C LYS A 421 -30.14 -10.17 10.77
N ILE A 422 -30.63 -10.57 11.93
CA ILE A 422 -32.01 -11.01 12.13
C ILE A 422 -32.78 -9.84 12.71
N TYR A 423 -33.89 -9.47 12.07
CA TYR A 423 -34.75 -8.41 12.56
C TYR A 423 -35.55 -8.91 13.76
N LYS A 424 -35.57 -8.11 14.82
CA LYS A 424 -36.38 -8.35 16.01
C LYS A 424 -37.58 -7.41 16.00
N GLY A 425 -38.73 -7.92 16.43
CA GLY A 425 -39.94 -7.13 16.62
C GLY A 425 -39.86 -6.26 17.87
N PRO A 426 -40.86 -5.39 18.09
CA PRO A 426 -40.92 -4.48 19.24
C PRO A 426 -40.97 -5.20 20.60
N LYS A 427 -41.35 -6.48 20.63
CA LYS A 427 -41.34 -7.34 21.83
C LYS A 427 -40.02 -8.10 22.05
N GLY A 428 -39.00 -7.87 21.22
CA GLY A 428 -37.71 -8.57 21.27
C GLY A 428 -37.69 -9.96 20.63
N GLU A 429 -38.84 -10.46 20.17
CA GLU A 429 -39.00 -11.71 19.44
C GLU A 429 -38.46 -11.59 18.00
N SER A 430 -37.90 -12.67 17.46
CA SER A 430 -37.41 -12.71 16.08
C SER A 430 -38.59 -12.57 15.09
N THR A 431 -38.54 -11.59 14.19
CA THR A 431 -39.62 -11.33 13.21
C THR A 431 -39.65 -12.36 12.07
N GLY A 432 -38.90 -13.45 12.18
CA GLY A 432 -38.69 -14.46 11.13
C GLY A 432 -38.05 -13.93 9.84
N ARG A 433 -37.52 -12.70 9.87
CA ARG A 433 -36.91 -12.01 8.72
C ARG A 433 -35.48 -11.63 9.06
N GLY A 434 -34.60 -11.78 8.09
CA GLY A 434 -33.19 -11.42 8.21
C GLY A 434 -32.59 -10.95 6.90
N LYS A 435 -31.38 -10.40 7.01
CA LYS A 435 -30.56 -9.93 5.90
C LYS A 435 -29.19 -10.59 6.02
N ILE A 436 -28.67 -11.06 4.89
CA ILE A 436 -27.32 -11.61 4.76
C ILE A 436 -26.58 -10.79 3.70
N GLU A 437 -25.39 -10.30 4.02
CA GLU A 437 -24.49 -9.62 3.10
C GLU A 437 -23.29 -10.51 2.81
N PHE A 438 -22.91 -10.57 1.54
CA PHE A 438 -21.77 -11.34 1.06
C PHE A 438 -20.63 -10.41 0.62
N TRP A 439 -19.41 -10.95 0.62
CA TRP A 439 -18.25 -10.25 0.06
C TRP A 439 -18.27 -10.23 -1.47
N GLU A 440 -18.82 -11.28 -2.09
CA GLU A 440 -18.85 -11.47 -3.54
C GLU A 440 -20.28 -11.76 -4.01
N GLU A 441 -20.60 -11.31 -5.22
CA GLU A 441 -21.93 -11.50 -5.82
C GLU A 441 -22.21 -12.96 -6.18
N GLU A 442 -21.17 -13.71 -6.55
CA GLU A 442 -21.29 -15.13 -6.87
C GLU A 442 -21.82 -15.95 -5.68
N ASN A 443 -21.39 -15.62 -4.47
CA ASN A 443 -21.86 -16.26 -3.24
C ASN A 443 -23.34 -15.95 -2.96
N ALA A 444 -23.80 -14.74 -3.27
CA ALA A 444 -25.22 -14.42 -3.21
C ALA A 444 -26.03 -15.24 -4.24
N GLN A 445 -25.56 -15.33 -5.50
CA GLN A 445 -26.26 -16.10 -6.54
C GLN A 445 -26.30 -17.60 -6.23
N ARG A 446 -25.22 -18.19 -5.70
CA ARG A 446 -25.17 -19.58 -5.24
C ARG A 446 -26.14 -19.84 -4.09
N THR A 447 -26.32 -18.84 -3.20
CA THR A 447 -27.28 -18.93 -2.10
C THR A 447 -28.71 -18.96 -2.59
N LEU A 448 -29.07 -18.17 -3.61
CA LEU A 448 -30.41 -18.14 -4.20
C LEU A 448 -30.77 -19.42 -4.96
N ARG A 449 -29.80 -20.08 -5.59
CA ARG A 449 -30.04 -21.30 -6.38
C ARG A 449 -30.22 -22.57 -5.56
N ARG A 450 -29.93 -22.53 -4.26
CA ARG A 450 -30.02 -23.69 -3.37
C ARG A 450 -31.27 -23.65 -2.52
N GLN A 451 -31.83 -24.83 -2.27
CA GLN A 451 -32.85 -25.01 -1.23
C GLN A 451 -32.16 -25.10 0.14
N TRP A 452 -32.80 -24.48 1.14
CA TRP A 452 -32.29 -24.39 2.51
C TRP A 452 -33.28 -25.05 3.44
N GLU A 453 -32.80 -26.03 4.20
CA GLU A 453 -33.51 -26.59 5.35
C GLU A 453 -32.82 -26.04 6.61
N ILE A 454 -33.59 -25.35 7.46
CA ILE A 454 -33.12 -24.68 8.68
C ILE A 454 -33.78 -25.31 9.90
#